data_AF-A0A1W9TMU2-F1
#
_entry.id   AF-A0A1W9TMU2-F1
#
_cell.length_a   1.000
_cell.length_b   1.000
_cell.length_c   1.000
_cell.angle_alpha   90.00
_cell.angle_beta   90.00
_cell.angle_gamma   90.00
#
_symmetry.space_group_name_H-M   'P 1'
#
loop_
_entity.id
_entity.type
_entity.pdbx_description
1 polymer ?
#
loop_
_entity_poly.entity_id
_entity_poly.type
_entity_poly.pdbx_seq_one_letter_code
_entity_poly.pdbx_strand_id
1 'polypeptide(L)'
;MIKRQIEIEDDLQDRIKDVKYELKENFIEYLKKNADITDFDIYYQAQGCDIVHELADSSTPIYNNNIDGLYYLYGDEFEEAYNMAGFGCGDENNHKQVTIYCYLSEKGFEFLNELENIFNDYIEEGIKKVIEEIENINL
;
A
#
# COMPACT_ATOMS: atom_id res chain seq x y z
N MET A 1 -18.03 -36.85 17.26
CA MET A 1 -16.76 -36.20 16.83
C MET A 1 -16.97 -34.71 16.97
N ILE A 2 -16.21 -34.06 17.85
CA ILE A 2 -16.16 -32.59 17.89
C ILE A 2 -15.38 -32.17 16.65
N LYS A 3 -16.01 -31.40 15.75
CA LYS A 3 -15.31 -30.76 14.63
C LYS A 3 -14.25 -29.84 15.25
N ARG A 4 -12.99 -30.00 14.86
CA ARG A 4 -11.95 -29.00 15.19
C ARG A 4 -12.29 -27.72 14.41
N GLN A 5 -12.42 -26.61 15.12
CA GLN A 5 -12.52 -25.28 14.54
C GLN A 5 -11.10 -24.87 14.14
N ILE A 6 -10.89 -24.59 12.85
CA ILE A 6 -9.62 -24.01 12.41
C ILE A 6 -9.79 -22.50 12.53
N GLU A 7 -9.03 -21.88 13.41
CA GLU A 7 -8.81 -20.42 13.42
C GLU A 7 -7.52 -20.20 12.63
N ILE A 8 -7.67 -19.86 11.35
CA ILE A 8 -6.55 -19.43 10.49
C ILE A 8 -6.47 -17.92 10.69
N GLU A 9 -5.78 -17.48 11.74
CA GLU A 9 -5.59 -16.04 11.98
C GLU A 9 -4.60 -15.48 10.93
N ASP A 10 -5.15 -15.13 9.78
CA ASP A 10 -4.93 -13.89 9.04
C ASP A 10 -3.49 -13.40 8.77
N ASP A 11 -2.62 -14.29 8.28
CA ASP A 11 -1.29 -13.85 7.80
C ASP A 11 -1.38 -12.87 6.62
N LEU A 12 -2.49 -12.85 5.87
CA LEU A 12 -2.74 -11.84 4.85
C LEU A 12 -2.93 -10.44 5.44
N GLN A 13 -3.77 -10.29 6.48
CA GLN A 13 -4.04 -8.98 7.07
C GLN A 13 -2.81 -8.42 7.77
N ASP A 14 -2.03 -9.29 8.43
CA ASP A 14 -0.75 -8.87 9.00
C ASP A 14 0.23 -8.42 7.91
N ARG A 15 0.34 -9.13 6.78
CA ARG A 15 1.15 -8.69 5.63
C ARG A 15 0.72 -7.33 5.10
N ILE A 16 -0.59 -7.12 4.89
CA ILE A 16 -1.12 -5.83 4.42
C ILE A 16 -0.78 -4.73 5.42
N LYS A 17 -0.97 -5.01 6.72
CA LYS A 17 -0.70 -4.06 7.79
C LYS A 17 0.78 -3.68 7.83
N ASP A 18 1.67 -4.64 7.65
CA ASP A 18 3.11 -4.41 7.62
C ASP A 18 3.50 -3.54 6.40
N VAL A 19 2.98 -3.85 5.20
CA VAL A 19 3.15 -3.01 4.00
C VAL A 19 2.71 -1.56 4.27
N LYS A 20 1.51 -1.37 4.84
CA LYS A 20 1.00 -0.03 5.15
C LYS A 20 1.85 0.67 6.22
N TYR A 21 2.26 -0.04 7.24
CA TYR A 21 3.08 0.52 8.31
C TYR A 21 4.44 0.99 7.78
N GLU A 22 5.14 0.15 7.03
CA GLU A 22 6.45 0.48 6.47
C GLU A 22 6.37 1.60 5.43
N LEU A 23 5.33 1.62 4.59
CA LEU A 23 5.10 2.71 3.64
C LEU A 23 4.89 4.05 4.36
N LYS A 24 4.07 4.04 5.42
CA LYS A 24 3.82 5.24 6.24
C LYS A 24 5.10 5.74 6.92
N GLU A 25 5.89 4.84 7.52
CA GLU A 25 7.16 5.24 8.15
C GLU A 25 8.16 5.79 7.11
N ASN A 26 8.22 5.19 5.92
CA ASN A 26 9.03 5.70 4.81
C ASN A 26 8.61 7.12 4.41
N PHE A 27 7.30 7.36 4.23
CA PHE A 27 6.77 8.68 3.88
C PHE A 27 7.08 9.73 4.96
N ILE A 28 6.90 9.39 6.25
CA ILE A 28 7.24 10.28 7.37
C ILE A 28 8.73 10.64 7.35
N GLU A 29 9.62 9.66 7.14
CA GLU A 29 11.06 9.90 7.06
C GLU A 29 11.44 10.75 5.84
N TYR A 30 10.73 10.61 4.73
CA TYR A 30 10.90 11.46 3.56
C TYR A 30 10.51 12.91 3.87
N LEU A 31 9.34 13.15 4.48
CA LEU A 31 8.86 14.49 4.86
C LEU A 31 9.82 15.20 5.82
N LYS A 32 10.39 14.48 6.79
CA LYS A 32 11.38 15.05 7.72
C LYS A 32 12.63 15.59 7.01
N LYS A 33 13.01 15.01 5.87
CA LYS A 33 14.20 15.39 5.10
C LYS A 33 13.89 16.41 4.00
N ASN A 34 12.63 16.49 3.57
CA ASN A 34 12.17 17.34 2.48
C ASN A 34 10.92 18.12 2.94
N ALA A 35 11.07 18.94 3.98
CA ALA A 35 9.95 19.63 4.64
C ALA A 35 9.30 20.72 3.76
N ASP A 36 9.93 21.08 2.65
CA ASP A 36 9.49 22.10 1.69
C ASP A 36 8.72 21.53 0.49
N ILE A 37 8.49 20.21 0.45
CA ILE A 37 7.66 19.64 -0.61
C ILE A 37 6.23 20.18 -0.51
N THR A 38 5.65 20.46 -1.66
CA THR A 38 4.29 21.02 -1.80
C THR A 38 3.41 20.18 -2.72
N ASP A 39 3.98 19.11 -3.28
CA ASP A 39 3.37 18.23 -4.25
C ASP A 39 3.74 16.79 -3.89
N PHE A 40 2.72 15.94 -3.76
CA PHE A 40 2.90 14.54 -3.41
C PHE A 40 3.60 13.76 -4.54
N ASP A 41 3.44 14.17 -5.80
CA ASP A 41 4.05 13.51 -6.95
C ASP A 41 5.59 13.48 -6.84
N ILE A 42 6.18 14.44 -6.13
CA ILE A 42 7.62 14.47 -5.87
C ILE A 42 8.03 13.25 -5.03
N TYR A 43 7.27 12.92 -3.98
CA TYR A 43 7.51 11.71 -3.19
C TYR A 43 7.22 10.45 -4.00
N TYR A 44 6.08 10.42 -4.70
CA TYR A 44 5.67 9.28 -5.51
C TYR A 44 6.75 8.87 -6.52
N GLN A 45 7.28 9.83 -7.28
CA GLN A 45 8.30 9.60 -8.30
C GLN A 45 9.69 9.33 -7.72
N ALA A 46 10.02 9.91 -6.57
CA ALA A 46 11.34 9.74 -5.98
C ALA A 46 11.49 8.39 -5.27
N GLN A 47 10.45 7.92 -4.58
CA GLN A 47 10.50 6.73 -3.72
C GLN A 47 9.17 5.98 -3.62
N GLY A 48 8.03 6.67 -3.57
CA GLY A 48 6.74 6.11 -3.20
C GLY A 48 6.25 4.94 -4.08
N CYS A 49 6.48 5.02 -5.39
CA CYS A 49 6.11 3.93 -6.30
C CYS A 49 6.99 2.68 -6.10
N ASP A 50 8.31 2.87 -6.10
CA ASP A 50 9.27 1.76 -6.00
C ASP A 50 9.15 1.06 -4.65
N ILE A 51 8.98 1.81 -3.56
CA ILE A 51 8.86 1.22 -2.22
C ILE A 51 7.59 0.37 -2.08
N VAL A 52 6.48 0.71 -2.74
CA VAL A 52 5.27 -0.14 -2.75
C VAL A 52 5.58 -1.50 -3.34
N HIS A 53 6.29 -1.53 -4.48
CA HIS A 53 6.67 -2.79 -5.12
C HIS A 53 7.65 -3.59 -4.26
N GLU A 54 8.65 -2.95 -3.63
CA GLU A 54 9.60 -3.62 -2.74
C GLU A 54 8.92 -4.22 -1.51
N LEU A 55 7.99 -3.47 -0.90
CA LEU A 55 7.22 -3.95 0.25
C LEU A 55 6.28 -5.09 -0.13
N ALA A 56 5.60 -5.00 -1.27
CA ALA A 56 4.75 -6.08 -1.77
C ALA A 56 5.55 -7.36 -2.07
N ASP A 57 6.72 -7.24 -2.72
CA ASP A 57 7.58 -8.40 -3.01
C ASP A 57 8.10 -9.06 -1.72
N SER A 58 8.64 -8.27 -0.80
CA SER A 58 9.13 -8.77 0.49
C SER A 58 8.03 -9.39 1.37
N SER A 59 6.80 -8.92 1.22
CA SER A 59 5.62 -9.42 1.94
C SER A 59 4.96 -10.61 1.25
N THR A 60 5.35 -10.93 0.02
CA THR A 60 4.83 -12.09 -0.71
C THR A 60 5.45 -13.38 -0.14
N PRO A 61 4.64 -14.39 0.24
CA PRO A 61 5.16 -15.64 0.78
C PRO A 61 5.99 -16.41 -0.28
N ILE A 62 7.07 -17.03 0.18
CA ILE A 62 7.94 -17.88 -0.67
C ILE A 62 7.78 -19.38 -0.43
N TYR A 63 7.12 -19.77 0.67
CA TYR A 63 6.92 -21.18 1.01
C TYR A 63 5.57 -21.67 0.48
N ASN A 64 5.59 -22.77 -0.27
CA ASN A 64 4.40 -23.32 -0.96
C ASN A 64 3.21 -23.54 -0.03
N ASN A 65 3.43 -23.99 1.21
CA ASN A 65 2.36 -24.21 2.17
C ASN A 65 1.61 -22.91 2.55
N ASN A 66 2.32 -21.79 2.64
CA ASN A 66 1.72 -20.49 2.94
C ASN A 66 1.01 -19.95 1.69
N ILE A 67 1.64 -20.05 0.52
CA ILE A 67 1.05 -19.67 -0.78
C ILE A 67 -0.26 -20.43 -1.00
N ASP A 68 -0.25 -21.76 -0.86
CA ASP A 68 -1.42 -22.60 -1.06
C ASP A 68 -2.51 -22.32 -0.02
N GLY A 69 -2.13 -22.03 1.24
CA GLY A 69 -3.06 -21.68 2.31
C GLY A 69 -3.77 -20.36 2.06
N LEU A 70 -3.01 -19.31 1.73
CA LEU A 70 -3.53 -18.00 1.38
C LEU A 70 -4.42 -18.08 0.14
N TYR A 71 -3.95 -18.73 -0.92
CA TYR A 71 -4.69 -18.84 -2.17
C TYR A 71 -5.96 -19.68 -2.01
N TYR A 72 -5.99 -20.65 -1.09
CA TYR A 72 -7.21 -21.39 -0.76
C TYR A 72 -8.27 -20.50 -0.10
N LEU A 73 -7.86 -19.49 0.67
CA LEU A 73 -8.77 -18.62 1.41
C LEU A 73 -9.21 -17.38 0.62
N TYR A 74 -8.29 -16.81 -0.16
CA TYR A 74 -8.41 -15.49 -0.78
C TYR A 74 -8.10 -15.51 -2.29
N GLY A 75 -8.17 -16.68 -2.91
CA GLY A 75 -7.77 -16.87 -4.31
C GLY A 75 -8.56 -16.00 -5.28
N ASP A 76 -9.86 -15.82 -5.05
CA ASP A 76 -10.71 -15.01 -5.93
C ASP A 76 -10.26 -13.54 -5.93
N GLU A 77 -9.94 -12.97 -4.76
CA GLU A 77 -9.42 -11.61 -4.63
C GLU A 77 -8.03 -11.46 -5.26
N PHE A 78 -7.17 -12.48 -5.13
CA PHE A 78 -5.85 -12.46 -5.75
C PHE A 78 -5.92 -12.50 -7.28
N GLU A 79 -6.84 -13.31 -7.84
CA GLU A 79 -7.07 -13.36 -9.28
C GLU A 79 -7.64 -12.04 -9.81
N GLU A 80 -8.54 -11.40 -9.08
CA GLU A 80 -9.05 -10.08 -9.45
C GLU A 80 -7.91 -9.05 -9.55
N ALA A 81 -7.07 -8.96 -8.51
CA ALA A 81 -5.92 -8.06 -8.50
C ALA A 81 -4.93 -8.35 -9.63
N TYR A 82 -4.65 -9.62 -9.92
CA TYR A 82 -3.79 -10.03 -11.03
C TYR A 82 -4.36 -9.60 -12.39
N ASN A 83 -5.65 -9.84 -12.61
CA ASN A 83 -6.33 -9.47 -13.85
C ASN A 83 -6.36 -7.96 -14.05
N MET A 84 -6.60 -7.18 -12.98
CA MET A 84 -6.55 -5.72 -13.00
C MET A 84 -5.15 -5.19 -13.28
N ALA A 85 -4.11 -5.86 -12.76
CA ALA A 85 -2.73 -5.50 -13.03
C ALA A 85 -2.29 -5.81 -14.48
N GLY A 86 -3.06 -6.62 -15.23
CA GLY A 86 -2.83 -6.85 -16.66
C GLY A 86 -1.63 -7.75 -16.98
N PHE A 87 -1.23 -8.63 -16.06
CA PHE A 87 -0.06 -9.50 -16.21
C PHE A 87 -0.22 -10.63 -17.25
N GLY A 88 -1.45 -10.97 -17.66
CA GLY A 88 -1.69 -11.89 -18.77
C GLY A 88 -2.73 -12.97 -18.46
N CYS A 89 -2.45 -14.20 -18.89
CA CYS A 89 -3.41 -15.32 -18.87
C CYS A 89 -3.19 -16.34 -17.74
N GLY A 90 -2.24 -16.12 -16.83
CA GLY A 90 -2.00 -16.99 -15.68
C GLY A 90 -1.30 -18.32 -15.99
N ASP A 91 -0.58 -18.42 -17.11
CA ASP A 91 0.11 -19.64 -17.53
C ASP A 91 1.48 -19.84 -16.87
N GLU A 92 1.91 -18.91 -16.02
CA GLU A 92 3.20 -18.97 -15.32
C GLU A 92 3.23 -19.98 -14.17
N ASN A 93 4.39 -20.64 -13.99
CA ASN A 93 4.54 -21.69 -12.98
C ASN A 93 4.37 -21.19 -11.53
N ASN A 94 4.55 -19.89 -11.29
CA ASN A 94 4.43 -19.24 -9.99
C ASN A 94 3.16 -18.39 -9.88
N HIS A 95 2.13 -18.64 -10.69
CA HIS A 95 0.92 -17.83 -10.80
C HIS A 95 0.30 -17.44 -9.45
N LYS A 96 0.08 -18.41 -8.55
CA LYS A 96 -0.46 -18.15 -7.19
C LYS A 96 0.37 -17.16 -6.38
N GLN A 97 1.69 -17.18 -6.55
CA GLN A 97 2.57 -16.25 -5.84
C GLN A 97 2.48 -14.86 -6.46
N VAL A 98 2.41 -14.79 -7.79
CA VAL A 98 2.29 -13.52 -8.54
C VAL A 98 0.95 -12.85 -8.22
N THR A 99 -0.14 -13.61 -8.13
CA THR A 99 -1.47 -13.05 -7.80
C THR A 99 -1.50 -12.49 -6.37
N ILE A 100 -0.87 -13.16 -5.40
CA ILE A 100 -0.67 -12.61 -4.04
C ILE A 100 0.14 -11.31 -4.07
N TYR A 101 1.24 -11.27 -4.83
CA TYR A 101 2.04 -10.06 -5.01
C TYR A 101 1.21 -8.91 -5.59
N CYS A 102 0.44 -9.16 -6.65
CA CYS A 102 -0.41 -8.17 -7.28
C CYS A 102 -1.40 -7.58 -6.27
N TYR A 103 -2.02 -8.44 -5.46
CA TYR A 103 -2.95 -8.01 -4.42
C TYR A 103 -2.26 -7.16 -3.33
N LEU A 104 -1.09 -7.57 -2.84
CA LEU A 104 -0.34 -6.77 -1.86
C LEU A 104 0.10 -5.42 -2.43
N SER A 105 0.53 -5.40 -3.69
CA SER A 105 0.91 -4.17 -4.40
C SER A 105 -0.29 -3.24 -4.57
N GLU A 106 -1.47 -3.78 -4.93
CA GLU A 106 -2.71 -3.00 -5.00
C GLU A 106 -3.03 -2.37 -3.65
N LYS A 107 -2.97 -3.13 -2.55
CA LYS A 107 -3.20 -2.58 -1.19
C LYS A 107 -2.17 -1.55 -0.77
N GLY A 108 -0.93 -1.67 -1.23
CA GLY A 108 0.10 -0.64 -1.07
C GLY A 108 -0.25 0.65 -1.82
N PHE A 109 -0.68 0.56 -3.09
CA PHE A 109 -1.06 1.72 -3.89
C PHE A 109 -2.36 2.38 -3.42
N GLU A 110 -3.35 1.61 -2.97
CA GLU A 110 -4.55 2.15 -2.31
C GLU A 110 -4.15 3.02 -1.11
N PHE A 111 -3.24 2.51 -0.28
CA PHE A 111 -2.76 3.25 0.89
C PHE A 111 -1.88 4.46 0.51
N LEU A 112 -1.12 4.37 -0.58
CA LEU A 112 -0.36 5.51 -1.11
C LEU A 112 -1.29 6.66 -1.53
N ASN A 113 -2.42 6.35 -2.16
CA ASN A 113 -3.46 7.34 -2.49
C ASN A 113 -4.10 7.93 -1.21
N GLU A 114 -4.28 7.14 -0.15
CA GLU A 114 -4.73 7.66 1.15
C GLU A 114 -3.72 8.67 1.72
N LEU A 115 -2.41 8.38 1.64
CA LEU A 115 -1.35 9.29 2.08
C LEU A 115 -1.32 10.58 1.25
N GLU A 116 -1.55 10.49 -0.06
CA GLU A 116 -1.67 11.65 -0.95
C GLU A 116 -2.78 12.58 -0.49
N ASN A 117 -3.97 12.04 -0.24
CA ASN A 117 -5.12 12.82 0.22
C ASN A 117 -4.82 13.54 1.54
N ILE A 118 -4.23 12.82 2.51
CA ILE A 118 -3.83 13.40 3.81
C ILE A 118 -2.81 14.53 3.63
N PHE A 119 -1.83 14.34 2.74
CA PHE A 119 -0.83 15.35 2.46
C PHE A 119 -1.44 16.60 1.81
N ASN A 120 -2.32 16.41 0.83
CA ASN A 120 -3.00 17.51 0.14
C ASN A 120 -3.88 18.31 1.10
N ASP A 121 -4.64 17.64 1.97
CA ASP A 121 -5.44 18.29 3.02
C ASP A 121 -4.55 19.13 3.95
N TYR A 122 -3.39 18.60 4.35
CA TYR A 122 -2.42 19.32 5.18
C TYR A 122 -1.89 20.59 4.51
N ILE A 123 -1.54 20.53 3.22
CA ILE A 123 -1.08 21.69 2.45
C ILE A 123 -2.20 22.74 2.33
N GLU A 124 -3.42 22.33 2.00
CA GLU A 124 -4.56 23.23 1.90
C GLU A 124 -4.85 23.97 3.22
N GLU A 125 -4.82 23.27 4.35
CA GLU A 125 -5.01 23.89 5.67
C GLU A 125 -3.91 24.91 5.98
N GLY A 126 -2.67 24.64 5.59
CA GLY A 126 -1.56 25.58 5.72
C GLY A 126 -1.80 26.86 4.92
N ILE A 127 -2.22 26.72 3.65
CA ILE A 127 -2.52 27.86 2.76
C ILE A 127 -3.68 28.70 3.31
N LYS A 128 -4.76 28.07 3.76
CA LYS A 128 -5.93 28.76 4.34
C LYS A 128 -5.52 29.65 5.53
N LYS A 129 -4.70 29.13 6.44
CA LYS A 129 -4.18 29.90 7.59
C LYS A 129 -3.37 31.12 7.16
N VAL A 130 -2.49 30.97 6.17
CA VAL A 130 -1.67 32.09 5.65
C VAL A 130 -2.56 33.17 5.02
N ILE A 131 -3.59 32.80 4.26
CA ILE A 131 -4.53 33.76 3.67
C ILE A 131 -5.26 34.54 4.78
N GLU A 132 -5.78 33.86 5.79
CA GLU A 132 -6.44 34.51 6.93
C GLU A 132 -5.52 35.49 7.66
N GLU A 133 -4.24 35.15 7.85
CA GLU A 133 -3.26 36.05 8.45
C GLU A 133 -3.03 37.30 7.61
N ILE A 134 -2.93 37.16 6.28
CA ILE A 134 -2.76 38.28 5.35
C ILE A 134 -3.98 39.21 5.36
N GLU A 135 -5.20 38.66 5.33
CA GLU A 135 -6.44 39.45 5.34
C GLU A 135 -6.61 40.27 6.62
N ASN A 136 -6.02 39.83 7.73
CA ASN A 136 -6.04 40.54 9.01
C ASN A 136 -4.97 41.65 9.14
N ILE A 137 -4.09 41.82 8.13
CA ILE A 137 -3.13 42.93 8.10
C ILE A 137 -3.87 44.22 7.72
N ASN A 138 -4.16 45.08 8.70
CA ASN A 138 -4.64 46.43 8.43
C ASN A 138 -3.52 47.26 7.76
N LEU A 139 -3.75 47.69 6.51
CA LEU A 139 -2.92 48.66 5.78
C LEU A 139 -3.18 50.10 6.21
#